data_AF-A0A6N8V3I2-F1
#
_entry.id   AF-A0A6N8V3I2-F1
#
_cell.length_a   1.000
_cell.length_b   1.000
_cell.length_c   1.000
_cell.angle_alpha   90.00
_cell.angle_beta   90.00
_cell.angle_gamma   90.00
#
_symmetry.space_group_name_H-M   'P 1'
#
loop_
_entity.id
_entity.type
_entity.pdbx_description
1 polymer ?
#
loop_
_entity_poly.entity_id
_entity_poly.type
_entity_poly.pdbx_seq_one_letter_code
_entity_poly.pdbx_strand_id
1 'polypeptide(L)'
;MDSCRHVLTEQNQGTSIKGIRRDTLAAIIIPLPPVPEQRAIATILSDMDAEIGALEHRLDKTRAIKQGMMQQLLTGSIRLPIPSDDREEEEHDA
;
A
#
# COMPACT_ATOMS: atom_id res chain seq x y z
N MET A 1 11.67 10.75 -17.70
CA MET A 1 10.30 11.09 -17.29
C MET A 1 10.24 12.30 -16.35
N ASP A 2 11.33 12.65 -15.66
CA ASP A 2 11.35 13.77 -14.70
C ASP A 2 11.08 15.16 -15.30
N SER A 3 11.41 15.38 -16.58
CA SER A 3 11.18 16.67 -17.24
C SER A 3 9.70 17.05 -17.32
N CYS A 4 8.81 16.10 -17.63
CA CYS A 4 7.38 16.38 -17.73
C CYS A 4 6.74 16.60 -16.34
N ARG A 5 7.19 15.85 -15.33
CA ARG A 5 6.75 16.01 -13.93
C ARG A 5 7.15 17.36 -13.38
N HIS A 6 8.39 17.79 -13.63
CA HIS A 6 8.90 19.09 -13.19
C HIS A 6 8.12 20.26 -13.82
N VAL A 7 7.91 20.21 -15.14
CA VAL A 7 7.11 21.21 -15.88
C VAL A 7 5.68 21.29 -15.32
N LEU A 8 5.02 20.16 -15.05
CA LEU A 8 3.65 20.16 -14.49
C LEU A 8 3.59 20.74 -13.07
N THR A 9 4.63 20.53 -12.25
CA THR A 9 4.68 21.09 -10.89
C THR A 9 5.01 22.58 -10.85
N GLU A 10 5.80 23.08 -11.80
CA GLU A 10 6.18 24.51 -11.88
C GLU A 10 5.10 25.38 -12.55
N GLN A 11 4.34 24.84 -13.50
CA GLN A 11 3.28 25.57 -14.21
C GLN A 11 1.98 25.70 -13.40
N ASN A 12 2.01 25.33 -12.13
CA ASN A 12 0.87 25.38 -11.23
C ASN A 12 0.68 26.81 -10.70
N GLN A 13 -0.32 27.54 -11.21
CA GLN A 13 -0.58 28.92 -10.81
C GLN A 13 -1.74 29.00 -9.81
N GLY A 14 -1.47 29.59 -8.64
CA GLY A 14 -2.45 29.88 -7.58
C GLY A 14 -1.93 29.58 -6.17
N THR A 15 -2.22 30.46 -5.21
CA THR A 15 -1.81 30.31 -3.79
C THR A 15 -2.77 29.45 -2.98
N SER A 16 -4.06 29.41 -3.33
CA SER A 16 -5.12 28.65 -2.62
C SER A 16 -5.77 27.54 -3.45
N ILE A 17 -5.97 27.74 -4.75
CA ILE A 17 -6.42 26.69 -5.68
C ILE A 17 -5.38 26.60 -6.80
N LYS A 18 -4.80 25.41 -6.91
CA LYS A 18 -3.76 25.07 -7.87
C LYS A 18 -4.38 24.69 -9.21
N GLY A 19 -4.15 25.49 -10.24
CA GLY A 19 -4.70 25.28 -11.59
C GLY A 19 -3.63 25.40 -12.67
N ILE A 20 -3.77 24.58 -13.72
CA ILE A 20 -2.95 24.68 -14.94
C ILE A 20 -3.85 25.22 -16.05
N ARG A 21 -3.40 26.28 -16.72
CA ARG A 21 -4.12 26.85 -17.87
C ARG A 21 -4.15 25.85 -19.02
N ARG A 22 -5.28 25.80 -19.74
CA ARG A 22 -5.46 24.90 -20.89
C ARG A 22 -4.39 25.09 -21.95
N ASP A 23 -4.06 26.33 -22.29
CA ASP A 23 -3.05 26.65 -23.31
C ASP A 23 -1.66 26.15 -22.90
N THR A 24 -1.33 26.28 -21.60
CA THR A 24 -0.08 25.78 -21.03
C THR A 24 -0.03 24.26 -21.09
N LEU A 25 -1.13 23.58 -20.73
CA LEU A 25 -1.22 22.11 -20.80
C LEU A 25 -1.04 21.59 -22.23
N ALA A 26 -1.64 22.26 -23.22
CA ALA A 26 -1.54 21.89 -24.63
C ALA A 26 -0.13 22.12 -25.21
N ALA A 27 0.65 23.04 -24.63
CA ALA A 27 2.00 23.34 -25.07
C ALA A 27 3.08 22.41 -24.47
N ILE A 28 2.72 21.48 -23.59
CA ILE A 28 3.68 20.57 -22.96
C ILE A 28 4.19 19.58 -24.00
N ILE A 29 5.50 19.56 -24.19
CA ILE A 29 6.19 18.61 -25.05
C ILE A 29 6.46 17.33 -24.25
N ILE A 30 5.96 16.20 -24.74
CA ILE A 30 6.20 14.88 -24.15
C ILE A 30 6.86 13.94 -25.16
N PRO A 31 7.71 13.01 -24.71
CA PRO A 31 8.21 11.95 -25.58
C PRO A 31 7.04 11.05 -26.02
N LEU A 32 6.93 10.82 -27.32
CA LEU A 32 5.90 9.97 -27.90
C LEU A 32 6.56 8.80 -28.65
N PRO A 33 6.84 7.67 -27.98
CA PRO A 33 7.40 6.50 -28.63
C PRO A 33 6.35 5.78 -29.52
N PRO A 34 6.74 4.81 -30.35
CA PRO A 34 5.79 4.01 -31.13
C PRO A 34 4.78 3.26 -30.26
N VAL A 35 3.59 2.98 -30.80
CA VAL A 35 2.48 2.31 -30.07
C VAL A 35 2.90 0.99 -29.39
N PRO A 36 3.70 0.10 -29.99
CA PRO A 36 4.14 -1.13 -29.32
C PRO A 36 4.94 -0.85 -28.05
N GLU A 37 5.84 0.14 -28.09
CA GLU A 37 6.66 0.54 -26.94
C GLU A 37 5.81 1.22 -25.86
N GLN A 38 4.86 2.08 -26.25
CA GLN A 38 3.89 2.68 -25.31
C GLN A 38 3.13 1.60 -24.53
N ARG A 39 2.65 0.55 -25.21
CA ARG A 39 1.94 -0.56 -24.56
C ARG A 39 2.83 -1.35 -23.62
N ALA A 40 4.08 -1.62 -24.02
CA ALA A 40 5.03 -2.34 -23.17
C ALA A 40 5.32 -1.55 -21.88
N ILE A 41 5.61 -0.25 -21.99
CA ILE A 41 5.82 0.63 -20.84
C ILE A 41 4.57 0.69 -19.95
N ALA A 42 3.39 0.90 -20.54
CA ALA A 42 2.13 1.00 -19.80
C ALA A 42 1.78 -0.31 -19.07
N THR A 43 2.05 -1.46 -19.69
CA THR A 43 1.80 -2.78 -19.07
C THR A 43 2.64 -2.95 -17.82
N ILE A 44 3.96 -2.71 -17.93
CA ILE A 44 4.89 -2.86 -16.79
C ILE A 44 4.49 -1.93 -15.64
N LEU A 45 4.13 -0.67 -15.93
CA LEU A 45 3.71 0.28 -14.89
C LEU A 45 2.37 -0.12 -14.26
N SER A 46 1.42 -0.62 -15.06
CA SER A 46 0.12 -1.08 -14.56
C SER A 46 0.27 -2.31 -13.66
N ASP A 47 1.17 -3.23 -14.00
CA ASP A 47 1.45 -4.41 -13.19
C ASP A 47 2.04 -4.02 -11.82
N MET A 48 2.95 -3.04 -11.79
CA MET A 48 3.49 -2.49 -10.55
C MET A 48 2.41 -1.83 -9.69
N ASP A 49 1.54 -1.01 -10.29
CA ASP A 49 0.42 -0.37 -9.58
C ASP A 49 -0.56 -1.41 -9.00
N ALA A 50 -0.83 -2.48 -9.76
CA ALA A 50 -1.67 -3.58 -9.29
C ALA A 50 -1.04 -4.34 -8.12
N GLU A 51 0.27 -4.57 -8.16
CA GLU A 51 1.00 -5.20 -7.05
C GLU A 51 0.97 -4.34 -5.79
N ILE A 52 1.21 -3.03 -5.92
CA ILE A 52 1.12 -2.07 -4.81
C ILE A 52 -0.28 -2.11 -4.18
N GLY A 53 -1.33 -2.02 -5.00
CA GLY A 53 -2.71 -2.07 -4.51
C GLY A 53 -3.04 -3.39 -3.80
N ALA A 54 -2.53 -4.53 -4.29
CA ALA A 54 -2.71 -5.82 -3.64
C ALA A 54 -2.00 -5.88 -2.27
N LEU A 55 -0.80 -5.32 -2.16
CA LEU A 55 -0.05 -5.24 -0.91
C LEU A 55 -0.74 -4.32 0.11
N GLU A 56 -1.22 -3.16 -0.31
CA GLU A 56 -1.99 -2.24 0.54
C GLU A 56 -3.26 -2.92 1.07
N HIS A 57 -4.02 -3.60 0.20
CA HIS A 57 -5.20 -4.34 0.62
C HIS A 57 -4.87 -5.44 1.66
N ARG A 58 -3.78 -6.18 1.46
CA ARG A 58 -3.34 -7.21 2.41
C ARG A 58 -2.90 -6.61 3.74
N LEU A 59 -2.21 -5.47 3.72
CA LEU A 59 -1.80 -4.74 4.91
C LEU A 59 -3.02 -4.31 5.73
N ASP A 60 -4.01 -3.70 5.09
CA ASP A 60 -5.21 -3.22 5.76
C ASP A 60 -6.05 -4.36 6.33
N LYS A 61 -6.20 -5.46 5.58
CA LYS A 61 -6.83 -6.68 6.09
C LYS A 61 -6.12 -7.23 7.33
N THR A 62 -4.78 -7.25 7.30
CA THR A 62 -3.98 -7.74 8.44
C THR A 62 -4.14 -6.84 9.66
N ARG A 63 -4.18 -5.51 9.47
CA ARG A 63 -4.44 -4.54 10.54
C ARG A 63 -5.83 -4.72 11.15
N ALA A 64 -6.85 -4.91 10.31
CA ALA A 64 -8.22 -5.16 10.76
C ALA A 64 -8.33 -6.45 11.58
N ILE A 65 -7.69 -7.54 11.13
CA ILE A 65 -7.64 -8.80 11.88
C ILE A 65 -6.94 -8.60 13.22
N LYS A 66 -5.77 -7.95 13.25
CA LYS A 66 -5.05 -7.65 14.49
C LYS A 66 -5.94 -6.88 15.48
N GLN A 67 -6.61 -5.83 15.00
CA GLN A 67 -7.50 -5.03 15.83
C GLN A 67 -8.69 -5.84 16.35
N GLY A 68 -9.33 -6.64 15.50
CA GLY A 68 -10.42 -7.53 15.89
C GLY A 68 -9.99 -8.58 16.93
N MET A 69 -8.83 -9.20 16.74
CA MET A 69 -8.27 -10.16 17.69
C MET A 69 -7.95 -9.50 19.04
N MET A 70 -7.34 -8.32 19.04
CA MET A 70 -7.10 -7.56 20.27
C MET A 70 -8.41 -7.29 21.02
N GLN A 71 -9.48 -6.89 20.31
CA GLN A 71 -10.79 -6.67 20.92
C GLN A 71 -11.33 -7.95 21.57
N GLN A 72 -11.26 -9.09 20.87
CA GLN A 72 -11.75 -10.38 21.38
C GLN A 72 -10.97 -10.86 22.62
N LEU A 73 -9.65 -10.64 22.65
CA LEU A 73 -8.79 -11.04 23.76
C LEU A 73 -8.93 -10.12 24.97
N LEU A 74 -8.94 -8.79 24.77
CA LEU A 74 -9.01 -7.80 25.85
C LEU A 74 -10.39 -7.72 26.50
N THR A 75 -11.46 -7.95 25.74
CA THR A 75 -12.82 -8.09 26.30
C THR A 75 -13.03 -9.43 26.97
N GLY A 76 -12.11 -10.36 26.76
CA GLY A 76 -12.24 -11.71 27.27
C GLY A 76 -13.35 -12.52 26.60
N SER A 77 -13.72 -12.21 25.36
CA SER A 77 -14.61 -13.06 24.57
C SER A 77 -13.92 -14.37 24.18
N ILE A 78 -12.59 -14.34 24.02
CA ILE A 78 -11.73 -15.51 23.77
C ILE A 78 -10.60 -15.51 24.80
N ARG A 79 -10.28 -16.69 25.37
CA ARG A 79 -9.13 -16.88 26.28
C ARG A 79 -8.03 -17.67 25.58
N LEU A 80 -6.78 -17.36 25.93
CA LEU A 80 -5.64 -18.17 25.49
C LEU A 80 -5.58 -19.45 26.34
N PRO A 81 -5.32 -20.62 25.72
CA PRO A 81 -5.05 -21.83 26.47
C PRO A 81 -3.75 -21.63 27.27
N ILE A 82 -3.81 -21.92 28.56
CA ILE A 82 -2.62 -21.96 29.41
C ILE A 82 -1.96 -23.31 29.11
N PRO A 83 -0.66 -23.35 28.74
CA PRO A 83 0.04 -24.62 28.64
C PRO A 83 -0.04 -25.32 30.01
N SER A 84 -0.54 -26.56 30.05
CA SER A 84 -0.40 -27.39 31.24
C SER A 84 1.09 -27.62 31.43
N ASP A 85 1.62 -27.15 32.57
CA ASP A 85 2.97 -27.46 32.99
C ASP A 85 2.93 -28.91 33.45
N ASP A 86 3.02 -29.84 32.49
CA ASP A 86 3.15 -31.27 32.73
C ASP A 86 4.57 -31.55 33.23
N ARG A 87 4.94 -30.95 34.37
CA ARG A 87 6.06 -31.41 35.17
C ARG A 87 5.52 -32.54 36.02
N GLU A 88 5.64 -33.74 35.45
CA GLU A 88 5.53 -34.99 36.19
C GLU A 88 6.41 -34.87 37.44
N GLU A 89 5.76 -34.80 38.61
CA GLU A 89 6.41 -35.04 39.88
C GLU A 89 6.88 -36.51 39.80
N GLU A 90 8.16 -36.71 39.45
CA GLU A 90 8.82 -37.99 39.66
C GLU A 90 8.73 -38.27 41.16
N GLU A 91 7.79 -39.17 41.45
CA GLU A 91 7.46 -39.72 42.75
C GLU A 91 8.75 -40.15 43.43
N HIS A 92 9.00 -39.50 44.56
CA HIS A 92 10.08 -39.77 45.47
C HIS A 92 9.88 -41.17 46.06
N ASP A 93 10.44 -42.20 45.42
CA ASP A 93 10.49 -43.53 46.00
C ASP A 93 11.84 -44.22 45.73
N ALA A 94 12.78 -44.01 46.66
CA ALA A 94 13.84 -44.95 47.08
C ALA A 94 14.63 -44.41 48.27
#